data_AF-L7JST0-F1
#
_entry.id   AF-L7JST0-F1
#
_cell.length_a   1.000
_cell.length_b   1.000
_cell.length_c   1.000
_cell.angle_alpha   90.00
_cell.angle_beta   90.00
_cell.angle_gamma   90.00
#
_symmetry.space_group_name_H-M   'P 1'
#
loop_
_entity.id
_entity.type
_entity.pdbx_description
1 polymer ?
#
loop_
_entity_poly.entity_id
_entity_poly.type
_entity_poly.pdbx_seq_one_letter_code
_entity_poly.pdbx_strand_id
1 'polypeptide(L)'
;MINCICRINHSDLDMLQCDKCNAWSHTVCCGFFSNNDKRIPQFYTCNICLDNDISRLALYRRALSVNYNEEILGVGWLGKRLGVKEGVARRIVKKLLNDGFIEIIALNTRQRKYVAVKNENVKKKVKKYFYIGKVKHSLPIKDISMAKP
;
A
#
# COMPACT_ATOMS: atom_id res chain seq x y z
N MET A 1 16.40 7.20 -6.08
CA MET A 1 15.70 6.28 -7.00
C MET A 1 14.49 5.67 -6.31
N ILE A 2 13.34 5.56 -6.98
CA ILE A 2 12.17 4.83 -6.47
C ILE A 2 12.29 3.38 -6.90
N ASN A 3 12.20 2.47 -5.92
CA ASN A 3 12.19 1.04 -6.15
C ASN A 3 11.24 0.40 -5.13
N CYS A 4 9.97 0.32 -5.49
CA CYS A 4 8.93 -0.18 -4.63
C CYS A 4 8.55 -1.62 -5.01
N ILE A 5 8.26 -2.47 -4.01
CA ILE A 5 7.86 -3.87 -4.22
C ILE A 5 6.56 -4.02 -5.04
N CYS A 6 5.73 -2.96 -5.11
CA CYS A 6 4.54 -2.92 -5.98
C CYS A 6 4.86 -2.77 -7.48
N ARG A 7 6.15 -2.57 -7.83
CA ARG A 7 6.68 -2.38 -9.20
C ARG A 7 6.22 -1.10 -9.90
N ILE A 8 5.67 -0.15 -9.15
CA ILE A 8 5.26 1.17 -9.66
C ILE A 8 6.37 2.17 -9.32
N ASN A 9 6.96 2.76 -10.36
CA ASN A 9 8.05 3.72 -10.26
C ASN A 9 7.53 5.17 -10.37
N HIS A 10 6.68 5.57 -9.42
CA HIS A 10 6.10 6.90 -9.36
C HIS A 10 6.21 7.45 -7.94
N SER A 11 6.50 8.74 -7.80
CA SER A 11 6.54 9.41 -6.49
C SER A 11 5.14 9.92 -6.16
N ASP A 12 4.43 9.22 -5.27
CA ASP A 12 3.11 9.63 -4.82
C ASP A 12 2.76 8.93 -3.51
N LEU A 13 1.75 9.47 -2.82
CA LEU A 13 1.49 9.11 -1.42
C LEU A 13 2.74 9.42 -0.56
N ASP A 14 2.70 9.03 0.71
CA ASP A 14 3.88 9.13 1.56
C ASP A 14 4.95 8.13 1.09
N MET A 15 6.21 8.57 1.11
CA MET A 15 7.36 7.77 0.71
C MET A 15 8.26 7.46 1.91
N LEU A 16 8.88 6.28 1.90
CA LEU A 16 9.80 5.80 2.93
C LEU A 16 11.10 5.30 2.29
N GLN A 17 12.24 5.82 2.75
CA GLN A 17 13.55 5.46 2.24
C GLN A 17 14.12 4.26 3.00
N CYS A 18 14.65 3.28 2.28
CA CYS A 18 15.36 2.14 2.85
C CYS A 18 16.77 2.53 3.30
N ASP A 19 17.13 2.26 4.56
CA ASP A 19 18.47 2.54 5.09
C ASP A 19 19.56 1.63 4.50
N LYS A 20 19.18 0.46 3.94
CA LYS A 20 20.14 -0.50 3.36
C LYS A 20 20.51 -0.19 1.91
N CYS A 21 19.56 0.24 1.09
CA CYS A 21 19.78 0.45 -0.35
C CYS A 21 19.49 1.86 -0.84
N ASN A 22 19.14 2.78 0.06
CA ASN A 22 18.79 4.18 -0.21
C ASN A 22 17.63 4.39 -1.20
N ALA A 23 16.93 3.32 -1.57
CA ALA A 23 15.79 3.38 -2.48
C ALA A 23 14.51 3.80 -1.75
N TRP A 24 13.66 4.54 -2.46
CA TRP A 24 12.38 5.01 -1.94
C TRP A 24 11.27 4.03 -2.31
N SER A 25 10.41 3.71 -1.33
CA SER A 25 9.21 2.89 -1.48
C SER A 25 7.98 3.67 -1.02
N HIS A 26 6.81 3.35 -1.57
CA HIS A 26 5.55 3.89 -1.02
C HIS A 26 5.34 3.35 0.39
N THR A 27 5.11 4.23 1.35
CA THR A 27 4.96 3.88 2.77
C THR A 27 3.85 2.86 2.99
N VAL A 28 2.74 3.01 2.25
CA VAL A 28 1.62 2.06 2.27
C VAL A 28 1.96 0.69 1.69
N CYS A 29 2.85 0.63 0.68
CA CYS A 29 3.33 -0.65 0.16
C CYS A 29 4.16 -1.40 1.21
N CYS A 30 4.86 -0.66 2.08
CA CYS A 30 5.63 -1.20 3.20
C CYS A 30 4.73 -1.72 4.34
N GLY A 31 3.47 -1.30 4.39
CA GLY A 31 2.49 -1.70 5.42
C GLY A 31 2.25 -0.65 6.51
N PHE A 32 2.76 0.56 6.32
CA PHE A 32 2.54 1.70 7.21
C PHE A 32 1.49 2.63 6.62
N PHE A 33 0.70 3.30 7.45
CA PHE A 33 -0.39 4.15 6.95
C PHE A 33 0.10 5.49 6.41
N SER A 34 1.19 6.01 6.98
CA SER A 34 1.83 7.28 6.62
C SER A 34 3.30 7.24 7.02
N ASN A 35 4.09 8.22 6.57
CA ASN A 35 5.49 8.36 7.01
C ASN A 35 5.66 8.75 8.49
N ASN A 36 4.55 9.10 9.17
CA ASN A 36 4.50 9.38 10.61
C ASN A 36 3.99 8.18 11.44
N ASP A 37 3.84 7.00 10.83
CA ASP A 37 3.36 5.80 11.53
C ASP A 37 4.38 5.33 12.58
N LYS A 38 3.98 5.31 13.85
CA LYS A 38 4.85 4.95 14.99
C LYS A 38 5.41 3.52 14.94
N ARG A 39 4.90 2.68 14.05
CA ARG A 39 5.39 1.31 13.83
C ARG A 39 6.63 1.29 12.91
N ILE A 40 6.93 2.39 12.22
CA ILE A 40 8.14 2.51 11.41
C ILE A 40 9.35 2.45 12.36
N PRO A 41 10.29 1.51 12.13
CA PRO A 41 11.49 1.40 12.97
C PRO A 41 12.43 2.58 12.73
N GLN A 42 13.34 2.84 13.68
CA GLN A 42 14.40 3.82 13.51
C GLN A 42 15.30 3.53 12.29
N PHE A 43 15.56 2.24 12.03
CA PHE A 43 16.25 1.76 10.83
C PHE A 43 15.29 0.84 10.07
N TYR A 44 14.86 1.28 8.89
CA TYR A 44 13.93 0.59 8.02
C TYR A 44 14.64 -0.09 6.85
N THR A 45 14.46 -1.42 6.75
CA THR A 45 14.84 -2.20 5.57
C THR A 45 13.62 -2.55 4.71
N CYS A 46 13.68 -2.25 3.41
CA CYS A 46 12.57 -2.50 2.49
C CYS A 46 12.37 -3.98 2.16
N ASN A 47 11.15 -4.33 1.75
CA ASN A 47 10.79 -5.71 1.41
C ASN A 47 11.61 -6.31 0.26
N ILE A 48 12.16 -5.48 -0.65
CA ILE A 48 13.07 -5.96 -1.70
C ILE A 48 14.40 -6.43 -1.07
N CYS A 49 14.95 -5.63 -0.15
CA CYS A 49 16.19 -5.98 0.56
C CYS A 49 16.04 -7.14 1.56
N LEU A 50 14.81 -7.41 2.00
CA LEU A 50 14.44 -8.55 2.85
C LEU A 50 14.04 -9.80 2.04
N ASP A 51 14.04 -9.72 0.71
CA ASP A 51 13.55 -10.79 -0.19
C ASP A 51 12.13 -11.29 0.17
N ASN A 52 11.27 -10.36 0.60
CA ASN A 52 9.90 -10.64 1.00
C ASN A 52 8.93 -10.25 -0.12
N ASP A 53 8.57 -11.20 -0.99
CA ASP A 53 7.65 -10.91 -2.10
C ASP A 53 6.21 -10.73 -1.61
N ILE A 54 5.90 -9.49 -1.27
CA ILE A 54 4.55 -9.01 -0.97
C ILE A 54 3.99 -8.14 -2.10
N SER A 55 4.49 -8.26 -3.33
CA SER A 55 4.16 -7.35 -4.45
C SER A 55 2.65 -7.17 -4.66
N ARG A 56 1.89 -8.27 -4.64
CA ARG A 56 0.42 -8.26 -4.76
C ARG A 56 -0.26 -7.54 -3.60
N LEU A 57 0.19 -7.81 -2.37
CA LEU A 57 -0.33 -7.15 -1.16
C LEU A 57 0.00 -5.67 -1.15
N ALA A 58 1.23 -5.30 -1.52
CA ALA A 58 1.69 -3.92 -1.61
C ALA A 58 0.88 -3.10 -2.62
N LEU A 59 0.59 -3.65 -3.80
CA LEU A 59 -0.29 -3.01 -4.77
C LEU A 59 -1.72 -2.86 -4.23
N TYR A 60 -2.21 -3.86 -3.48
CA TYR A 60 -3.53 -3.77 -2.88
C TYR A 60 -3.61 -2.75 -1.74
N ARG A 61 -2.58 -2.64 -0.89
CA ARG A 61 -2.46 -1.59 0.14
C ARG A 61 -2.48 -0.19 -0.48
N ARG A 62 -1.78 -0.02 -1.62
CA ARG A 62 -1.83 1.22 -2.41
C ARG A 62 -3.25 1.54 -2.88
N ALA A 63 -3.97 0.54 -3.40
CA ALA A 63 -5.38 0.71 -3.77
C ALA A 63 -6.30 1.06 -2.59
N LEU A 64 -6.08 0.45 -1.41
CA LEU A 64 -6.81 0.80 -0.18
C LEU A 64 -6.53 2.25 0.25
N SER A 65 -5.28 2.69 0.16
CA SER A 65 -4.89 4.08 0.45
C SER A 65 -5.55 5.06 -0.50
N VAL A 66 -5.54 4.78 -1.81
CA VAL A 66 -6.25 5.61 -2.80
C VAL A 66 -7.74 5.63 -2.48
N ASN A 67 -8.38 4.48 -2.27
CA ASN A 67 -9.81 4.43 -1.92
C ASN A 67 -10.18 5.22 -0.66
N TYR A 68 -9.31 5.23 0.35
CA TYR A 68 -9.59 5.91 1.61
C TYR A 68 -9.51 7.43 1.48
N ASN A 69 -8.53 7.91 0.69
CA ASN A 69 -8.20 9.33 0.56
C ASN A 69 -8.79 9.99 -0.70
N GLU A 70 -9.16 9.20 -1.70
CA GLU A 70 -9.61 9.66 -3.02
C GLU A 70 -10.86 8.85 -3.45
N GLU A 71 -11.83 9.50 -4.08
CA GLU A 71 -12.98 8.80 -4.65
C GLU A 71 -12.58 8.02 -5.93
N ILE A 72 -13.00 6.75 -6.02
CA ILE A 72 -12.77 5.95 -7.23
C ILE A 72 -13.79 6.33 -8.30
N LEU A 73 -13.36 7.11 -9.28
CA LEU A 73 -14.23 7.59 -10.38
C LEU A 73 -14.53 6.53 -11.44
N GLY A 74 -13.78 5.43 -11.45
CA GLY A 74 -13.96 4.34 -12.40
C GLY A 74 -12.73 3.45 -12.53
N VAL A 75 -12.86 2.33 -13.25
CA VAL A 75 -11.78 1.36 -13.43
C VAL A 75 -10.60 1.97 -14.19
N GLY A 76 -10.87 2.70 -15.28
CA GLY A 76 -9.84 3.36 -16.08
C GLY A 76 -9.11 4.45 -15.28
N TRP A 77 -9.85 5.24 -14.50
CA TRP A 77 -9.27 6.22 -13.58
C TRP A 77 -8.35 5.55 -12.56
N LEU A 78 -8.83 4.49 -11.90
CA LEU A 78 -8.04 3.77 -10.89
C LEU A 78 -6.77 3.16 -11.50
N GLY A 79 -6.85 2.61 -12.72
CA GLY A 79 -5.69 2.08 -13.43
C GLY A 79 -4.61 3.14 -13.65
N LYS A 80 -5.00 4.30 -14.19
CA LYS A 80 -4.08 5.45 -14.35
C LYS A 80 -3.52 5.92 -13.01
N ARG A 81 -4.38 6.08 -11.99
CA ARG A 81 -4.00 6.56 -10.66
C ARG A 81 -3.00 5.62 -9.97
N LEU A 82 -3.17 4.31 -10.12
CA LEU A 82 -2.27 3.30 -9.55
C LEU A 82 -1.04 3.03 -10.41
N GLY A 83 -1.03 3.44 -11.67
CA GLY A 83 0.04 3.12 -12.64
C GLY A 83 -0.04 1.70 -13.20
N VAL A 84 -1.25 1.10 -13.28
CA VAL A 84 -1.45 -0.28 -13.72
C VAL A 84 -2.36 -0.40 -14.94
N LYS A 85 -2.19 -1.48 -15.72
CA LYS A 85 -3.07 -1.81 -16.83
C LYS A 85 -4.52 -1.97 -16.36
N GLU A 86 -5.47 -1.63 -17.22
CA GLU A 86 -6.90 -1.66 -16.89
C GLU A 86 -7.39 -3.04 -16.40
N GLY A 87 -6.87 -4.14 -16.97
CA GLY A 87 -7.19 -5.49 -16.50
C GLY A 87 -6.77 -5.77 -15.05
N VAL A 88 -5.68 -5.15 -14.58
CA VAL A 88 -5.25 -5.21 -13.17
C VAL A 88 -6.18 -4.36 -12.32
N ALA A 89 -6.49 -3.13 -12.76
CA ALA A 89 -7.41 -2.23 -12.07
C ALA A 89 -8.80 -2.87 -11.88
N ARG A 90 -9.32 -3.55 -12.91
CA ARG A 90 -10.60 -4.28 -12.85
C ARG A 90 -10.60 -5.36 -11.77
N ARG A 91 -9.50 -6.13 -11.64
CA ARG A 91 -9.34 -7.13 -10.58
C ARG A 91 -9.28 -6.49 -9.19
N ILE A 92 -8.60 -5.35 -9.05
CA ILE A 92 -8.54 -4.60 -7.79
C ILE A 92 -9.93 -4.09 -7.39
N VAL A 93 -10.68 -3.48 -8.31
CA VAL A 93 -12.06 -3.02 -8.05
C VAL A 93 -12.95 -4.19 -7.63
N LYS A 94 -12.88 -5.33 -8.33
CA LYS A 94 -13.63 -6.54 -7.96
C LYS A 94 -13.28 -7.00 -6.54
N LYS A 95 -12.00 -6.96 -6.16
CA LYS A 95 -11.58 -7.32 -4.80
C LYS A 95 -12.04 -6.32 -3.75
N LEU A 96 -11.96 -5.00 -4.03
CA LEU A 96 -12.46 -3.96 -3.12
C LEU A 96 -13.97 -4.12 -2.86
N LEU A 97 -14.75 -4.46 -3.89
CA LEU A 97 -16.18 -4.79 -3.75
C LEU A 97 -16.38 -6.03 -2.87
N ASN A 98 -15.71 -7.13 -3.22
CA ASN A 98 -15.84 -8.40 -2.49
C ASN A 98 -15.45 -8.30 -1.01
N ASP A 99 -14.44 -7.48 -0.70
CA ASP A 99 -13.98 -7.28 0.68
C ASP A 99 -14.89 -6.29 1.47
N GLY A 100 -15.78 -5.58 0.77
CA GLY A 100 -16.71 -4.58 1.32
C GLY A 100 -16.04 -3.22 1.59
N PHE A 101 -15.00 -2.87 0.84
CA PHE A 101 -14.32 -1.57 0.96
C PHE A 101 -14.95 -0.48 0.10
N ILE A 102 -15.68 -0.88 -0.95
CA ILE A 102 -16.44 0.02 -1.82
C ILE A 102 -17.80 -0.58 -2.14
N GLU A 103 -18.76 0.28 -2.46
CA GLU A 103 -20.07 -0.06 -2.98
C GLU A 103 -20.31 0.65 -4.31
N ILE A 104 -21.17 0.07 -5.15
CA ILE A 104 -21.58 0.68 -6.42
C ILE A 104 -22.88 1.43 -6.19
N ILE A 105 -22.86 2.72 -6.49
CA ILE A 105 -24.07 3.53 -6.64
C ILE A 105 -24.33 3.65 -8.14
N ALA A 106 -25.44 3.08 -8.59
CA ALA A 106 -25.89 3.25 -9.96
C ALA A 106 -26.43 4.68 -10.12
N LEU A 107 -25.75 5.51 -10.90
CA LEU A 107 -26.23 6.85 -11.21
C LEU A 107 -27.25 6.80 -12.37
N ASN A 108 -27.06 5.86 -13.31
CA ASN A 108 -28.01 5.48 -14.37
C ASN A 108 -27.58 4.13 -14.99
N THR A 109 -28.27 3.66 -16.03
CA THR A 109 -28.00 2.38 -16.71
C THR A 109 -26.59 2.25 -17.29
N ARG A 110 -25.87 3.37 -17.54
CA ARG A 110 -24.55 3.39 -18.19
C ARG A 110 -23.41 3.83 -17.27
N GLN A 111 -23.69 4.46 -16.13
CA GLN A 111 -22.67 4.98 -15.21
C GLN A 111 -22.76 4.37 -13.81
N ARG A 112 -21.61 3.87 -13.36
CA ARG A 112 -21.40 3.34 -12.01
C ARG A 112 -20.47 4.28 -11.27
N LYS A 113 -20.91 4.79 -10.11
CA LYS A 113 -20.03 5.47 -9.15
C LYS A 113 -19.60 4.46 -8.09
N TYR A 114 -18.32 4.48 -7.71
CA TYR A 114 -17.82 3.68 -6.59
C TYR A 114 -17.67 4.58 -5.37
N VAL A 115 -18.23 4.18 -4.23
CA VAL A 115 -18.17 4.94 -2.98
C VAL A 115 -17.46 4.11 -1.92
N ALA A 116 -16.53 4.72 -1.20
CA ALA A 116 -15.80 4.09 -0.12
C ALA A 116 -16.71 3.83 1.09
N VAL A 117 -16.73 2.60 1.58
CA VAL A 117 -17.48 2.24 2.79
C VAL A 117 -16.66 2.61 4.02
N LYS A 118 -17.18 3.52 4.85
CA LYS A 118 -16.47 4.04 6.05
C LYS A 118 -17.23 3.67 7.33
N ASN A 119 -16.92 2.52 7.90
CA ASN A 119 -17.44 2.10 9.21
C ASN A 119 -16.36 1.36 10.04
N GLU A 120 -16.64 1.10 11.31
CA GLU A 120 -15.65 0.54 12.24
C GLU A 120 -15.22 -0.88 11.86
N ASN A 121 -16.13 -1.69 11.32
CA ASN A 121 -15.81 -3.03 10.84
C ASN A 121 -14.84 -2.98 9.63
N VAL A 122 -15.08 -2.06 8.71
CA VAL A 122 -14.19 -1.82 7.56
C VAL A 122 -12.83 -1.30 8.01
N LYS A 123 -12.77 -0.36 8.96
CA LYS A 123 -11.50 0.11 9.55
C LYS A 123 -10.69 -1.06 10.13
N LYS A 124 -11.34 -1.96 10.88
CA LYS A 124 -10.70 -3.18 11.42
C LYS A 124 -10.20 -4.10 10.31
N LYS A 125 -10.95 -4.28 9.21
CA LYS A 125 -10.51 -5.05 8.03
C LYS A 125 -9.30 -4.41 7.35
N VAL A 126 -9.30 -3.09 7.13
CA VAL A 126 -8.15 -2.37 6.53
C VAL A 126 -6.89 -2.60 7.38
N LYS A 127 -6.99 -2.48 8.72
CA LYS A 127 -5.86 -2.73 9.62
C LYS A 127 -5.22 -4.12 9.44
N LYS A 128 -5.99 -5.15 9.09
CA LYS A 128 -5.45 -6.50 8.80
C LYS A 128 -4.53 -6.50 7.58
N TYR A 129 -4.85 -5.73 6.54
CA TYR A 129 -4.00 -5.61 5.35
C TYR A 129 -2.68 -4.89 5.67
N PHE A 130 -2.69 -3.95 6.61
CA PHE A 130 -1.51 -3.20 7.07
C PHE A 130 -0.84 -3.83 8.29
N TYR A 131 -1.25 -5.04 8.70
CA TYR A 131 -0.55 -5.76 9.72
C TYR A 131 0.81 -6.21 9.17
N ILE A 132 1.85 -5.80 9.88
CA ILE A 132 3.22 -6.22 9.69
C ILE A 132 3.49 -7.08 10.93
N GLY A 133 3.67 -8.38 10.77
CA GLY A 133 3.93 -9.28 11.90
C GLY A 133 5.27 -8.96 12.60
N LYS A 134 5.86 -9.92 13.31
CA LYS A 134 7.25 -9.81 13.81
C LYS A 134 8.27 -9.88 12.67
N VAL A 135 8.02 -9.20 11.55
CA VAL A 135 8.96 -9.07 10.44
C VAL A 135 10.10 -8.20 10.95
N LYS A 136 11.33 -8.74 10.91
CA LYS A 136 12.56 -8.04 11.32
C LYS A 136 12.84 -6.90 10.33
N HIS A 137 12.10 -5.80 10.45
CA HIS A 137 12.38 -4.57 9.68
C HIS A 137 13.58 -3.79 10.22
N SER A 138 14.05 -4.17 11.42
CA SER A 138 15.20 -3.64 12.11
C SER A 138 16.26 -4.72 12.32
N LEU A 139 17.53 -4.38 12.14
CA LEU A 139 18.60 -5.09 12.84
C LEU A 139 18.38 -4.93 14.35
N PRO A 140 18.49 -5.99 15.17
CA PRO A 140 18.58 -5.87 16.61
C PRO A 140 19.65 -4.84 17.01
N ILE A 141 19.38 -4.02 18.04
CA ILE A 141 20.37 -3.08 18.61
C ILE A 141 21.71 -3.78 18.93
N LYS A 142 21.68 -5.08 19.24
CA LYS A 142 22.85 -5.90 19.54
C LYS A 142 23.81 -6.08 18.35
N ASP A 143 23.33 -5.89 17.13
CA ASP A 143 24.13 -6.00 15.92
C ASP A 143 24.77 -4.65 15.53
N ILE A 144 24.38 -3.56 16.19
CA ILE A 144 24.96 -2.21 16.01
C ILE A 144 26.28 -2.08 16.78
N SER A 145 26.43 -2.79 17.92
CA SER A 145 27.67 -2.76 18.72
C SER A 145 28.83 -3.55 18.12
N MET A 146 28.63 -4.27 17.01
CA MET A 146 29.70 -5.00 16.31
C MET A 146 30.13 -4.34 15.00
N ALA A 147 29.51 -3.22 14.62
CA ALA A 147 29.88 -2.45 13.43
C ALA A 147 30.53 -1.13 13.86
N LYS A 148 31.78 -1.19 14.31
CA LYS A 148 32.72 -0.06 14.30
C LYS A 148 34.16 -0.58 14.34
N PRO A 149 35.11 0.08 13.66
CA PRO A 149 35.04 0.82 12.38
C PRO A 149 35.32 -0.09 11.18
#